data_AF-A0A7Y6Z8V0-F1
#
_entry.id   AF-A0A7Y6Z8V0-F1
#
_cell.length_a   1.000
_cell.length_b   1.000
_cell.length_c   1.000
_cell.angle_alpha   90.00
_cell.angle_beta   90.00
_cell.angle_gamma   90.00
#
_symmetry.space_group_name_H-M   'P 1'
#
loop_
_entity.id
_entity.type
_entity.pdbx_description
1 polymer ?
#
loop_
_entity_poly.entity_id
_entity_poly.type
_entity_poly.pdbx_seq_one_letter_code
_entity_poly.pdbx_strand_id
1 'polypeptide(L)'
;MSNIVSPSARFFDIRQTRYSTTVKDQGQQCGSCWAFSALAAYEISYAIRNGQTIDTSEQHALNCSQGGSCRGGWPSEVFQWMKGNKVKNESQETYRGFATGCSNTGGQYLVEAWDFVSNSRNYLATASNQQIKNAIAKHGAVATTLASTPQFQRYTGGVFRENTFIQNNHAVIICGWDDQRQAWLVKNSWGSNWGEGGYMWLGYNSSGVGQGTTWVEAISDPNTHNTDFNDYDIDGVFITFNGSLEGSQIYETVKLTINGQTHVFSTHRNSQSSFTKRIELPRGNHNYSVSASTMFMENGQQILKHGSGNGSINVNSSRSLELYMTNLNGQTFQIVIQ
;
A
#
# COMPACT_ATOMS: atom_id res chain seq x y z
N MET A 1 -4.67 7.81 -13.76
CA MET A 1 -5.70 6.85 -14.22
C MET A 1 -7.08 7.43 -13.96
N SER A 2 -8.02 7.32 -14.91
CA SER A 2 -9.42 7.73 -14.71
C SER A 2 -10.15 6.75 -13.79
N ASN A 3 -11.12 7.24 -13.03
CA ASN A 3 -11.93 6.38 -12.16
C ASN A 3 -12.72 5.35 -12.99
N ILE A 4 -12.82 4.11 -12.49
CA ILE A 4 -13.62 3.05 -13.12
C ILE A 4 -15.12 3.21 -12.83
N VAL A 5 -15.46 4.00 -11.82
CA VAL A 5 -16.82 4.37 -11.42
C VAL A 5 -16.78 5.75 -10.75
N SER A 6 -17.84 6.55 -10.84
CA SER A 6 -17.91 7.79 -10.06
C SER A 6 -17.92 7.48 -8.55
N PRO A 7 -17.11 8.15 -7.72
CA PRO A 7 -17.19 8.02 -6.27
C PRO A 7 -18.55 8.47 -5.67
N SER A 8 -19.32 9.26 -6.42
CA SER A 8 -20.69 9.67 -6.07
C SER A 8 -21.76 8.69 -6.55
N ALA A 9 -21.39 7.61 -7.27
CA ALA A 9 -22.35 6.60 -7.68
C ALA A 9 -22.95 5.94 -6.43
N ARG A 10 -24.26 5.66 -6.49
CA ARG A 10 -24.99 5.04 -5.37
C ARG A 10 -24.77 3.52 -5.29
N PHE A 11 -24.21 2.94 -6.34
CA PHE A 11 -24.02 1.50 -6.47
C PHE A 11 -22.80 1.22 -7.33
N PHE A 12 -21.99 0.26 -6.90
CA PHE A 12 -20.92 -0.33 -7.67
C PHE A 12 -20.72 -1.78 -7.24
N ASP A 13 -20.61 -2.69 -8.20
CA ASP A 13 -20.39 -4.11 -7.97
C ASP A 13 -19.35 -4.63 -8.96
N ILE A 14 -18.14 -4.94 -8.49
CA ILE A 14 -17.05 -5.42 -9.36
C ILE A 14 -17.45 -6.67 -10.15
N ARG A 15 -18.38 -7.49 -9.62
CA ARG A 15 -18.84 -8.74 -10.26
C ARG A 15 -19.61 -8.47 -11.55
N GLN A 16 -20.16 -7.26 -11.70
CA GLN A 16 -20.84 -6.81 -12.91
C GLN A 16 -19.88 -6.17 -13.93
N THR A 17 -18.57 -6.25 -13.68
CA THR A 17 -17.53 -5.70 -14.54
C THR A 17 -16.63 -6.82 -15.07
N ARG A 18 -15.86 -6.51 -16.12
CA ARG A 18 -14.83 -7.41 -16.64
C ARG A 18 -13.61 -7.59 -15.72
N TYR A 19 -13.54 -6.84 -14.62
CA TYR A 19 -12.39 -6.84 -13.69
C TYR A 19 -12.57 -7.79 -12.50
N SER A 20 -13.70 -8.49 -12.43
CA SER A 20 -13.95 -9.49 -11.39
C SER A 20 -12.96 -10.65 -11.51
N THR A 21 -12.38 -11.07 -10.38
CA THR A 21 -11.46 -12.22 -10.33
C THR A 21 -12.07 -13.36 -9.50
N THR A 22 -11.58 -14.59 -9.71
CA THR A 22 -12.10 -15.81 -9.05
C THR A 22 -11.96 -15.75 -7.53
N VAL A 23 -12.90 -16.34 -6.80
CA VAL A 23 -12.79 -16.51 -5.34
C VAL A 23 -11.88 -17.70 -5.06
N LYS A 24 -10.86 -17.48 -4.23
CA LYS A 24 -9.91 -18.51 -3.79
C LYS A 24 -10.22 -18.99 -2.37
N ASP A 25 -9.52 -20.02 -1.94
CA ASP A 25 -9.71 -20.65 -0.63
C ASP A 25 -8.36 -20.80 0.11
N GLN A 26 -8.24 -20.14 1.25
CA GLN A 26 -7.07 -20.22 2.14
C GLN A 26 -7.10 -21.46 3.04
N GLY A 27 -8.20 -22.22 3.07
CA GLY A 27 -8.44 -23.30 4.01
C GLY A 27 -8.50 -22.84 5.47
N GLN A 28 -8.51 -23.81 6.40
CA GLN A 28 -8.62 -23.54 7.84
C GLN A 28 -7.29 -23.66 8.59
N GLN A 29 -6.25 -24.19 7.94
CA GLN A 29 -5.00 -24.58 8.60
C GLN A 29 -4.03 -23.39 8.79
N CYS A 30 -4.22 -22.31 8.03
CA CYS A 30 -3.30 -21.17 8.01
C CYS A 30 -4.04 -19.83 7.99
N GLY A 31 -3.73 -18.97 8.97
CA GLY A 31 -4.18 -17.57 9.05
C GLY A 31 -3.50 -16.67 8.01
N SER A 32 -3.69 -16.99 6.72
CA SER A 32 -3.04 -16.33 5.58
C SER A 32 -3.95 -15.34 4.83
N CYS A 33 -5.10 -14.98 5.40
CA CYS A 33 -6.06 -14.03 4.83
C CYS A 33 -5.42 -12.69 4.42
N TRP A 34 -4.35 -12.28 5.10
CA TRP A 34 -3.56 -11.10 4.77
C TRP A 34 -2.90 -11.19 3.37
N ALA A 35 -2.41 -12.36 2.97
CA ALA A 35 -1.85 -12.60 1.64
C ALA A 35 -2.95 -12.66 0.58
N PHE A 36 -4.04 -13.40 0.85
CA PHE A 36 -5.18 -13.51 -0.06
C PHE A 36 -5.86 -12.17 -0.33
N SER A 37 -6.09 -11.36 0.71
CA SER A 37 -6.71 -10.03 0.54
C SER A 37 -5.80 -9.06 -0.20
N ALA A 38 -4.48 -9.08 0.06
CA ALA A 38 -3.53 -8.29 -0.70
C ALA A 38 -3.57 -8.67 -2.18
N LEU A 39 -3.38 -9.96 -2.49
CA LEU A 39 -3.29 -10.45 -3.85
C LEU A 39 -4.62 -10.32 -4.61
N ALA A 40 -5.77 -10.52 -3.97
CA ALA A 40 -7.07 -10.27 -4.60
C ALA A 40 -7.27 -8.80 -5.00
N ALA A 41 -6.81 -7.84 -4.18
CA ALA A 41 -6.84 -6.42 -4.55
C ALA A 41 -5.84 -6.12 -5.68
N TYR A 42 -4.66 -6.74 -5.65
CA TYR A 42 -3.65 -6.62 -6.70
C TYR A 42 -4.14 -7.16 -8.04
N GLU A 43 -4.80 -8.32 -8.08
CA GLU A 43 -5.32 -8.92 -9.31
C GLU A 43 -6.38 -8.03 -9.97
N ILE A 44 -7.27 -7.42 -9.19
CA ILE A 44 -8.25 -6.44 -9.69
C ILE A 44 -7.53 -5.20 -10.24
N SER A 45 -6.53 -4.70 -9.52
CA SER A 45 -5.69 -3.58 -9.98
C SER A 45 -5.01 -3.92 -11.31
N TYR A 46 -4.43 -5.11 -11.42
CA TYR A 46 -3.79 -5.59 -12.65
C TYR A 46 -4.81 -5.69 -13.80
N ALA A 47 -6.00 -6.23 -13.57
CA ALA A 47 -7.05 -6.29 -14.59
C ALA A 47 -7.50 -4.90 -15.08
N ILE A 48 -7.57 -3.92 -14.19
CA ILE A 48 -7.92 -2.54 -14.54
C ILE A 48 -6.81 -1.89 -15.38
N ARG A 49 -5.57 -2.05 -14.95
CA ARG A 49 -4.41 -1.36 -15.54
C ARG A 49 -3.91 -1.99 -16.83
N ASN A 50 -4.00 -3.32 -16.92
CA ASN A 50 -3.40 -4.12 -17.99
C ASN A 50 -4.44 -4.80 -18.88
N GLY A 51 -5.73 -4.75 -18.51
CA GLY A 51 -6.78 -5.41 -19.27
C GLY A 51 -6.69 -6.94 -19.28
N GLN A 52 -5.92 -7.52 -18.36
CA GLN A 52 -5.69 -8.96 -18.25
C GLN A 52 -6.01 -9.45 -16.85
N THR A 53 -6.69 -10.57 -16.74
CA THR A 53 -6.88 -11.26 -15.47
C THR A 53 -5.70 -12.20 -15.22
N ILE A 54 -5.17 -12.17 -14.01
CA ILE A 54 -4.06 -13.01 -13.56
C ILE A 54 -4.46 -13.76 -12.29
N ASP A 55 -3.71 -14.81 -11.96
CA ASP A 55 -3.91 -15.64 -10.78
C ASP A 55 -2.59 -15.71 -10.00
N THR A 56 -2.43 -14.81 -9.03
CA THR A 56 -1.18 -14.65 -8.28
C THR A 56 -1.05 -15.70 -7.17
N SER A 57 0.18 -16.09 -6.83
CA SER A 57 0.45 -17.12 -5.83
C SER A 57 0.45 -16.57 -4.40
N GLU A 58 -0.61 -16.88 -3.65
CA GLU A 58 -0.64 -16.62 -2.20
C GLU A 58 0.42 -17.43 -1.44
N GLN A 59 0.80 -18.60 -1.95
CA GLN A 59 1.87 -19.40 -1.34
C GLN A 59 3.20 -18.68 -1.39
N HIS A 60 3.53 -18.08 -2.53
CA HIS A 60 4.77 -17.34 -2.69
C HIS A 60 4.78 -16.10 -1.79
N ALA A 61 3.66 -15.39 -1.69
CA ALA A 61 3.52 -14.28 -0.74
C ALA A 61 3.67 -14.74 0.72
N LEU A 62 3.06 -15.86 1.10
CA LEU A 62 3.20 -16.46 2.44
C LEU A 62 4.65 -16.83 2.75
N ASN A 63 5.38 -17.35 1.77
CA ASN A 63 6.76 -17.79 1.96
C ASN A 63 7.76 -16.64 1.99
N CYS A 64 7.57 -15.62 1.14
CA CYS A 64 8.62 -14.66 0.81
C CYS A 64 8.38 -13.23 1.25
N SER A 65 7.13 -12.82 1.47
CA SER A 65 6.84 -11.39 1.65
C SER A 65 7.25 -10.85 3.02
N GLN A 66 7.48 -11.73 4.00
CA GLN A 66 7.70 -11.39 5.41
C GLN A 66 6.56 -10.57 6.04
N GLY A 67 5.41 -10.45 5.35
CA GLY A 67 4.25 -9.70 5.82
C GLY A 67 3.39 -10.41 6.86
N GLY A 68 3.74 -11.65 7.19
CA GLY A 68 3.02 -12.45 8.16
C GLY A 68 3.45 -13.91 8.17
N SER A 69 2.62 -14.73 8.81
CA SER A 69 2.75 -16.18 8.87
C SER A 69 1.35 -16.82 8.89
N CYS A 70 1.27 -18.12 9.15
CA CYS A 70 0.00 -18.78 9.43
C CYS A 70 -0.67 -18.35 10.74
N ARG A 71 -0.08 -17.43 11.51
CA ARG A 71 -0.68 -16.81 12.71
C ARG A 71 -1.26 -15.41 12.46
N GLY A 72 -1.28 -14.96 11.21
CA GLY A 72 -1.73 -13.62 10.83
C GLY A 72 -0.62 -12.78 10.20
N GLY A 73 -1.01 -11.61 9.70
CA GLY A 73 -0.16 -10.69 8.95
C GLY A 73 -0.95 -9.49 8.45
N TRP A 74 -0.30 -8.65 7.64
CA TRP A 74 -0.89 -7.42 7.12
C TRP A 74 -0.81 -7.35 5.59
N PRO A 75 -1.91 -6.98 4.90
CA PRO A 75 -1.89 -6.81 3.44
C PRO A 75 -0.87 -5.77 2.96
N SER A 76 -0.65 -4.70 3.74
CA SER A 76 0.30 -3.64 3.45
C SER A 76 1.72 -4.15 3.23
N GLU A 77 2.15 -5.14 4.03
CA GLU A 77 3.50 -5.69 3.95
C GLU A 77 3.71 -6.52 2.68
N VAL A 78 2.66 -7.18 2.17
CA VAL A 78 2.71 -7.84 0.85
C VAL A 78 2.95 -6.81 -0.23
N PHE A 79 2.20 -5.71 -0.22
CA PHE A 79 2.36 -4.64 -1.21
C PHE A 79 3.74 -3.99 -1.12
N GLN A 80 4.24 -3.76 0.09
CA GLN A 80 5.57 -3.22 0.31
C GLN A 80 6.67 -4.16 -0.23
N TRP A 81 6.54 -5.47 -0.01
CA TRP A 81 7.46 -6.46 -0.57
C TRP A 81 7.39 -6.48 -2.11
N MET A 82 6.19 -6.40 -2.69
CA MET A 82 5.96 -6.38 -4.14
C MET A 82 6.48 -5.12 -4.84
N LYS A 83 6.94 -4.09 -4.11
CA LYS A 83 7.63 -2.92 -4.69
C LYS A 83 8.98 -3.27 -5.31
N GLY A 84 9.65 -4.31 -4.80
CA GLY A 84 10.98 -4.73 -5.24
C GLY A 84 11.09 -6.21 -5.59
N ASN A 85 10.06 -7.01 -5.28
CA ASN A 85 10.06 -8.45 -5.48
C ASN A 85 8.86 -8.86 -6.32
N LYS A 86 9.10 -9.69 -7.34
CA LYS A 86 8.03 -10.13 -8.24
C LYS A 86 7.28 -11.29 -7.62
N VAL A 87 5.97 -11.18 -7.41
CA VAL A 87 5.14 -12.33 -7.03
C VAL A 87 4.93 -13.26 -8.23
N LYS A 88 4.81 -14.57 -7.95
CA LYS A 88 4.58 -15.62 -8.94
C LYS A 88 3.09 -15.74 -9.29
N ASN A 89 2.80 -16.44 -10.37
CA ASN A 89 1.49 -17.03 -10.61
C ASN A 89 1.25 -18.25 -9.70
N GLU A 90 -0.01 -18.52 -9.38
CA GLU A 90 -0.46 -19.68 -8.63
C GLU A 90 -0.03 -21.00 -9.29
N SER A 91 0.03 -21.04 -10.63
CA SER A 91 0.51 -22.20 -11.39
C SER A 91 2.01 -22.48 -11.19
N GLN A 92 2.79 -21.51 -10.74
CA GLN A 92 4.23 -21.67 -10.48
C GLN A 92 4.51 -22.10 -9.04
N GLU A 93 3.65 -21.73 -8.10
CA GLU A 93 3.78 -22.07 -6.69
C GLU A 93 2.40 -22.18 -6.05
N THR A 94 1.80 -23.38 -6.12
CA THR A 94 0.43 -23.64 -5.66
C THR A 94 0.29 -23.56 -4.15
N TYR A 95 -0.83 -23.02 -3.68
CA TYR A 95 -1.19 -22.91 -2.28
C TYR A 95 -1.30 -24.26 -1.56
N ARG A 96 -0.65 -24.35 -0.40
CA ARG A 96 -0.55 -25.57 0.43
C ARG A 96 -1.09 -25.41 1.83
N GLY A 97 -1.37 -24.18 2.27
CA GLY A 97 -1.89 -23.94 3.63
C GLY A 97 -0.86 -24.04 4.74
N PHE A 98 0.45 -23.90 4.44
CA PHE A 98 1.51 -23.76 5.43
C PHE A 98 2.74 -23.09 4.81
N ALA A 99 3.55 -22.43 5.65
CA ALA A 99 4.78 -21.80 5.20
C ALA A 99 5.84 -22.86 4.82
N THR A 100 6.50 -22.64 3.69
CA THR A 100 7.66 -23.41 3.24
C THR A 100 8.84 -22.48 2.99
N GLY A 101 9.96 -23.00 2.46
CA GLY A 101 11.10 -22.17 2.09
C GLY A 101 10.72 -21.12 1.02
N CYS A 102 11.39 -19.97 1.06
CA CYS A 102 11.22 -18.90 0.07
C CYS A 102 12.18 -19.05 -1.11
N SER A 103 11.68 -18.82 -2.32
CA SER A 103 12.49 -18.65 -3.53
C SER A 103 11.93 -17.54 -4.42
N ASN A 104 12.59 -16.38 -4.39
CA ASN A 104 12.19 -15.16 -5.12
C ASN A 104 12.50 -15.19 -6.64
N THR A 105 12.82 -16.34 -7.22
CA THR A 105 13.11 -16.45 -8.65
C THR A 105 11.85 -16.76 -9.45
N GLY A 106 11.76 -16.28 -10.69
CA GLY A 106 10.68 -16.64 -11.62
C GLY A 106 9.34 -15.92 -11.42
N GLY A 107 9.23 -15.01 -10.45
CA GLY A 107 8.06 -14.14 -10.29
C GLY A 107 7.94 -13.12 -11.43
N GLN A 108 6.71 -12.62 -11.65
CA GLN A 108 6.38 -11.77 -12.80
C GLN A 108 5.77 -10.42 -12.40
N TYR A 109 5.10 -10.34 -11.26
CA TYR A 109 4.19 -9.24 -10.95
C TYR A 109 4.70 -8.32 -9.84
N LEU A 110 4.67 -7.01 -10.09
CA LEU A 110 5.17 -5.96 -9.20
C LEU A 110 4.07 -4.94 -8.87
N VAL A 111 4.23 -4.29 -7.73
CA VAL A 111 3.46 -3.12 -7.32
C VAL A 111 4.16 -1.84 -7.78
N GLU A 112 3.43 -0.97 -8.45
CA GLU A 112 3.85 0.39 -8.76
C GLU A 112 3.69 1.30 -7.54
N ALA A 113 2.51 1.29 -6.92
CA ALA A 113 2.21 2.14 -5.78
C ALA A 113 1.18 1.48 -4.86
N TRP A 114 1.22 1.84 -3.57
CA TRP A 114 0.22 1.46 -2.59
C TRP A 114 0.25 2.49 -1.45
N ASP A 115 -0.86 2.67 -0.74
CA ASP A 115 -0.90 3.46 0.50
C ASP A 115 -2.14 3.10 1.34
N PHE A 116 -2.18 3.60 2.58
CA PHE A 116 -3.35 3.54 3.44
C PHE A 116 -4.41 4.54 2.99
N VAL A 117 -5.66 4.06 2.91
CA VAL A 117 -6.83 4.87 2.54
C VAL A 117 -7.12 5.96 3.57
N SER A 118 -6.78 5.74 4.85
CA SER A 118 -6.98 6.69 5.93
C SER A 118 -6.07 7.93 5.85
N ASN A 119 -5.04 7.93 4.98
CA ASN A 119 -3.99 8.96 4.89
C ASN A 119 -3.22 9.22 6.20
N SER A 120 -3.32 8.32 7.19
CA SER A 120 -2.73 8.51 8.52
C SER A 120 -1.43 7.75 8.73
N ARG A 121 -1.00 6.93 7.75
CA ARG A 121 0.09 5.94 7.86
C ARG A 121 0.01 5.05 9.11
N ASN A 122 -1.17 4.95 9.71
CA ASN A 122 -1.44 4.17 10.90
C ASN A 122 -2.33 3.00 10.49
N TYR A 123 -1.80 1.79 10.56
CA TYR A 123 -2.51 0.55 10.22
C TYR A 123 -3.71 0.28 11.15
N LEU A 124 -3.78 0.93 12.31
CA LEU A 124 -4.93 0.86 13.22
C LEU A 124 -6.01 1.91 12.90
N ALA A 125 -5.75 2.87 12.01
CA ALA A 125 -6.72 3.87 11.64
C ALA A 125 -7.83 3.28 10.77
N THR A 126 -9.05 3.72 11.03
CA THR A 126 -10.23 3.34 10.26
C THR A 126 -10.49 4.39 9.18
N ALA A 127 -10.53 3.96 7.93
CA ALA A 127 -10.91 4.82 6.81
C ALA A 127 -12.41 5.11 6.85
N SER A 128 -12.81 6.34 6.56
CA SER A 128 -14.23 6.68 6.39
C SER A 128 -14.83 6.02 5.14
N ASN A 129 -16.16 5.84 5.14
CA ASN A 129 -16.86 5.28 3.97
C ASN A 129 -16.57 6.07 2.68
N GLN A 130 -16.46 7.40 2.77
CA GLN A 130 -16.14 8.21 1.61
C GLN A 130 -14.71 7.94 1.09
N GLN A 131 -13.73 7.80 1.99
CA GLN A 131 -12.36 7.47 1.58
C GLN A 131 -12.29 6.10 0.92
N ILE A 132 -13.00 5.11 1.47
CA ILE A 132 -13.09 3.76 0.90
C ILE A 132 -13.70 3.80 -0.51
N LYS A 133 -14.83 4.50 -0.70
CA LYS A 133 -15.45 4.66 -2.04
C LYS A 133 -14.52 5.35 -3.02
N ASN A 134 -13.84 6.43 -2.61
CA ASN A 134 -12.89 7.13 -3.46
C ASN A 134 -11.73 6.22 -3.91
N ALA A 135 -11.23 5.39 -2.98
CA ALA A 135 -10.16 4.44 -3.27
C ALA A 135 -10.63 3.33 -4.23
N ILE A 136 -11.81 2.73 -3.99
CA ILE A 136 -12.39 1.72 -4.88
C ILE A 136 -12.65 2.30 -6.27
N ALA A 137 -13.20 3.52 -6.36
CA ALA A 137 -13.46 4.20 -7.62
C ALA A 137 -12.21 4.38 -8.48
N LYS A 138 -11.05 4.57 -7.86
CA LYS A 138 -9.77 4.77 -8.55
C LYS A 138 -9.00 3.48 -8.80
N HIS A 139 -9.00 2.56 -7.83
CA HIS A 139 -8.12 1.39 -7.79
C HIS A 139 -8.85 0.05 -7.94
N GLY A 140 -10.18 0.06 -8.02
CA GLY A 140 -11.03 -1.12 -8.21
C GLY A 140 -11.41 -1.86 -6.94
N ALA A 141 -10.46 -2.04 -6.04
CA ALA A 141 -10.68 -2.67 -4.74
C ALA A 141 -9.69 -2.14 -3.69
N VAL A 142 -10.01 -2.37 -2.43
CA VAL A 142 -9.12 -2.11 -1.29
C VAL A 142 -9.04 -3.33 -0.41
N ALA A 143 -7.84 -3.66 0.06
CA ALA A 143 -7.68 -4.66 1.12
C ALA A 143 -8.01 -3.99 2.46
N THR A 144 -8.69 -4.70 3.35
CA THR A 144 -9.10 -4.19 4.66
C THR A 144 -9.13 -5.29 5.70
N THR A 145 -9.27 -4.91 6.95
CA THR A 145 -9.48 -5.85 8.07
C THR A 145 -10.88 -5.71 8.65
N LEU A 146 -11.37 -6.80 9.23
CA LEU A 146 -12.62 -6.85 9.98
C LEU A 146 -12.56 -7.91 11.08
N ALA A 147 -13.54 -7.89 11.97
CA ALA A 147 -13.77 -8.89 12.99
C ALA A 147 -14.62 -10.04 12.43
N SER A 148 -13.99 -11.17 12.16
CA SER A 148 -14.66 -12.42 11.83
C SER A 148 -15.12 -13.11 13.13
N THR A 149 -16.38 -12.94 13.47
CA THR A 149 -17.07 -13.63 14.57
C THR A 149 -17.62 -14.99 14.13
N PRO A 150 -18.12 -15.83 15.05
CA PRO A 150 -18.85 -17.05 14.68
C PRO A 150 -20.08 -16.78 13.79
N GLN A 151 -20.73 -15.61 13.93
CA GLN A 151 -21.86 -15.25 13.07
C GLN A 151 -21.40 -14.86 11.67
N PHE A 152 -20.28 -14.13 11.57
CA PHE A 152 -19.64 -13.85 10.29
C PHE A 152 -19.30 -15.15 9.54
N GLN A 153 -18.70 -16.13 10.23
CA GLN A 153 -18.33 -17.41 9.63
C GLN A 153 -19.52 -18.22 9.12
N ARG A 154 -20.70 -18.08 9.74
CA ARG A 154 -21.95 -18.79 9.38
C ARG A 154 -22.81 -18.05 8.36
N TYR A 155 -22.33 -16.93 7.83
CA TYR A 155 -23.09 -16.14 6.86
C TYR A 155 -23.46 -16.95 5.61
N THR A 156 -24.72 -16.84 5.20
CA THR A 156 -25.29 -17.54 4.04
C THR A 156 -26.01 -16.62 3.05
N GLY A 157 -26.24 -15.35 3.39
CA GLY A 157 -26.84 -14.36 2.47
C GLY A 157 -27.45 -13.14 3.16
N GLY A 158 -27.77 -12.12 2.36
CA GLY A 158 -28.38 -10.87 2.82
C GLY A 158 -27.34 -9.85 3.29
N VAL A 159 -27.78 -8.76 3.92
CA VAL A 159 -26.84 -7.76 4.46
C VAL A 159 -26.44 -8.16 5.88
N PHE A 160 -25.19 -8.60 6.05
CA PHE A 160 -24.63 -8.92 7.36
C PHE A 160 -24.36 -7.64 8.15
N ARG A 161 -24.86 -7.58 9.38
CA ARG A 161 -24.67 -6.45 10.30
C ARG A 161 -24.40 -6.99 11.69
N GLU A 162 -23.26 -6.59 12.24
CA GLU A 162 -22.88 -6.97 13.58
C GLU A 162 -22.06 -5.84 14.20
N ASN A 163 -22.41 -5.49 15.44
CA ASN A 163 -21.56 -4.69 16.29
C ASN A 163 -20.81 -5.63 17.23
N THR A 164 -19.49 -5.51 17.29
CA THR A 164 -18.63 -6.42 18.05
C THR A 164 -17.47 -5.66 18.65
N PHE A 165 -17.02 -6.13 19.82
CA PHE A 165 -15.83 -5.63 20.51
C PHE A 165 -14.60 -6.49 20.25
N ILE A 166 -14.76 -7.57 19.48
CA ILE A 166 -13.64 -8.41 19.05
C ILE A 166 -12.74 -7.57 18.14
N GLN A 167 -11.44 -7.61 18.42
CA GLN A 167 -10.45 -6.97 17.56
C GLN A 167 -10.45 -7.62 16.18
N ASN A 168 -10.14 -6.83 15.15
CA ASN A 168 -10.06 -7.35 13.79
C ASN A 168 -9.06 -8.51 13.72
N ASN A 169 -9.53 -9.64 13.18
CA ASN A 169 -8.80 -10.90 13.15
C ASN A 169 -8.82 -11.55 11.76
N HIS A 170 -9.43 -10.88 10.77
CA HIS A 170 -9.55 -11.37 9.41
C HIS A 170 -9.35 -10.24 8.40
N ALA A 171 -8.85 -10.60 7.22
CA ALA A 171 -8.59 -9.66 6.14
C ALA A 171 -9.33 -10.09 4.87
N VAL A 172 -9.92 -9.12 4.19
CA VAL A 172 -10.77 -9.29 3.00
C VAL A 172 -10.53 -8.13 2.05
N ILE A 173 -11.14 -8.13 0.86
CA ILE A 173 -11.22 -6.92 0.04
C ILE A 173 -12.62 -6.32 0.05
N ILE A 174 -12.71 -5.00 0.00
CA ILE A 174 -13.92 -4.29 -0.39
C ILE A 174 -13.79 -3.94 -1.88
N CYS A 175 -14.77 -4.36 -2.66
CA CYS A 175 -14.76 -4.24 -4.12
C CYS A 175 -16.10 -3.74 -4.70
N GLY A 176 -16.90 -3.09 -3.86
CA GLY A 176 -18.20 -2.56 -4.28
C GLY A 176 -18.98 -1.99 -3.11
N TRP A 177 -20.09 -1.35 -3.42
CA TRP A 177 -21.00 -0.79 -2.44
C TRP A 177 -22.41 -0.66 -2.99
N ASP A 178 -23.38 -0.62 -2.09
CA ASP A 178 -24.78 -0.31 -2.36
C ASP A 178 -25.29 0.65 -1.27
N ASP A 179 -25.55 1.90 -1.65
CA ASP A 179 -26.04 2.93 -0.74
C ASP A 179 -27.50 2.74 -0.33
N GLN A 180 -28.30 2.04 -1.12
CA GLN A 180 -29.66 1.68 -0.72
C GLN A 180 -29.64 0.63 0.39
N ARG A 181 -28.71 -0.32 0.29
CA ARG A 181 -28.48 -1.33 1.35
C ARG A 181 -27.62 -0.81 2.50
N GLN A 182 -26.97 0.34 2.35
CA GLN A 182 -25.90 0.83 3.22
C GLN A 182 -24.87 -0.25 3.53
N ALA A 183 -24.32 -0.86 2.47
CA ALA A 183 -23.46 -2.03 2.56
C ALA A 183 -22.29 -1.99 1.57
N TRP A 184 -21.20 -2.63 1.97
CA TRP A 184 -20.02 -2.96 1.19
C TRP A 184 -20.19 -4.32 0.53
N LEU A 185 -19.75 -4.44 -0.72
CA LEU A 185 -19.50 -5.75 -1.32
C LEU A 185 -18.10 -6.20 -0.90
N VAL A 186 -18.06 -7.25 -0.09
CA VAL A 186 -16.83 -7.87 0.40
C VAL A 186 -16.59 -9.17 -0.36
N LYS A 187 -15.36 -9.38 -0.82
CA LYS A 187 -14.88 -10.67 -1.36
C LYS A 187 -13.99 -11.34 -0.32
N ASN A 188 -14.31 -12.59 0.01
CA ASN A 188 -13.61 -13.38 1.01
C ASN A 188 -12.67 -14.41 0.36
N SER A 189 -11.88 -15.11 1.20
CA SER A 189 -10.88 -16.11 0.81
C SER A 189 -11.18 -17.49 1.39
N TRP A 190 -12.46 -17.85 1.52
CA TRP A 190 -12.93 -19.15 2.06
C TRP A 190 -13.69 -19.99 1.02
N GLY A 191 -13.32 -19.82 -0.26
CA GLY A 191 -13.95 -20.52 -1.37
C GLY A 191 -15.35 -20.00 -1.72
N SER A 192 -15.84 -20.44 -2.88
CA SER A 192 -17.13 -20.01 -3.43
C SER A 192 -18.34 -20.58 -2.69
N ASN A 193 -18.17 -21.63 -1.87
CA ASN A 193 -19.25 -22.22 -1.08
C ASN A 193 -19.63 -21.40 0.15
N TRP A 194 -18.78 -20.44 0.56
CA TRP A 194 -19.07 -19.56 1.68
C TRP A 194 -19.87 -18.34 1.22
N GLY A 195 -20.91 -17.95 1.99
CA GLY A 195 -21.71 -16.76 1.70
C GLY A 195 -22.39 -16.78 0.33
N GLU A 196 -22.43 -15.63 -0.33
CA GLU A 196 -23.05 -15.45 -1.66
C GLU A 196 -22.01 -15.67 -2.77
N GLY A 197 -21.55 -16.92 -2.93
CA GLY A 197 -20.56 -17.28 -3.94
C GLY A 197 -19.13 -16.84 -3.59
N GLY A 198 -18.79 -16.77 -2.29
CA GLY A 198 -17.54 -16.21 -1.77
C GLY A 198 -17.59 -14.74 -1.41
N TYR A 199 -18.76 -14.11 -1.54
CA TYR A 199 -18.98 -12.69 -1.26
C TYR A 199 -19.97 -12.49 -0.11
N MET A 200 -19.96 -11.27 0.43
CA MET A 200 -20.91 -10.82 1.45
C MET A 200 -21.28 -9.36 1.19
N TRP A 201 -22.55 -9.02 1.43
CA TRP A 201 -22.94 -7.63 1.67
C TRP A 201 -22.76 -7.29 3.14
N LEU A 202 -21.70 -6.56 3.48
CA LEU A 202 -21.39 -6.16 4.85
C LEU A 202 -21.89 -4.74 5.12
N GLY A 203 -22.71 -4.55 6.15
CA GLY A 203 -23.20 -3.24 6.52
C GLY A 203 -22.07 -2.22 6.73
N TYR A 204 -22.29 -0.97 6.31
CA TYR A 204 -21.40 0.13 6.67
C TYR A 204 -21.21 0.19 8.19
N ASN A 205 -19.99 0.50 8.62
CA ASN A 205 -19.60 0.57 10.04
C ASN A 205 -19.89 -0.71 10.86
N SER A 206 -19.98 -1.88 10.20
CA SER A 206 -20.18 -3.18 10.85
C SER A 206 -18.88 -3.95 11.00
N SER A 207 -18.78 -4.80 12.03
CA SER A 207 -17.68 -5.74 12.23
C SER A 207 -16.28 -5.11 12.22
N GLY A 208 -16.14 -3.86 12.66
CA GLY A 208 -14.84 -3.16 12.69
C GLY A 208 -14.21 -2.92 11.30
N VAL A 209 -14.98 -3.05 10.22
CA VAL A 209 -14.48 -2.91 8.84
C VAL A 209 -13.93 -1.51 8.58
N GLY A 210 -12.84 -1.44 7.82
CA GLY A 210 -12.23 -0.17 7.40
C GLY A 210 -10.90 0.14 8.11
N GLN A 211 -10.55 -0.60 9.17
CA GLN A 211 -9.24 -0.51 9.80
C GLN A 211 -8.14 -1.05 8.89
N GLY A 212 -7.03 -0.31 8.79
CA GLY A 212 -5.85 -0.74 8.04
C GLY A 212 -6.11 -0.88 6.53
N THR A 213 -7.10 -0.15 6.02
CA THR A 213 -7.50 -0.27 4.61
C THR A 213 -6.43 0.28 3.69
N THR A 214 -6.05 -0.48 2.66
CA THR A 214 -5.02 -0.12 1.68
C THR A 214 -5.51 -0.28 0.24
N TRP A 215 -5.03 0.61 -0.62
CA TRP A 215 -5.18 0.49 -2.08
C TRP A 215 -3.84 0.08 -2.71
N VAL A 216 -3.88 -0.48 -3.92
CA VAL A 216 -2.69 -0.90 -4.65
C VAL A 216 -2.84 -0.63 -6.15
N GLU A 217 -1.73 -0.28 -6.79
CA GLU A 217 -1.57 -0.09 -8.22
C GLU A 217 -0.54 -1.08 -8.75
N ALA A 218 -0.97 -2.00 -9.61
CA ALA A 218 -0.06 -2.88 -10.36
C ALA A 218 0.77 -2.09 -11.38
N ILE A 219 1.99 -2.53 -11.69
CA ILE A 219 2.73 -1.98 -12.83
C ILE A 219 1.95 -2.25 -14.14
N SER A 220 1.88 -1.25 -15.01
CA SER A 220 1.35 -1.40 -16.38
C SER A 220 2.35 -2.15 -17.28
N ASP A 221 1.88 -3.12 -18.07
CA ASP A 221 2.64 -4.13 -18.83
C ASP A 221 4.07 -3.73 -19.25
N PRO A 222 5.12 -4.46 -18.79
CA PRO A 222 6.50 -4.25 -19.21
C PRO A 222 6.78 -4.65 -20.67
N ASN A 223 5.79 -5.04 -21.48
CA ASN A 223 5.93 -5.20 -22.94
C ASN A 223 5.40 -3.99 -23.74
N THR A 224 4.69 -3.05 -23.10
CA THR A 224 4.45 -1.71 -23.66
C THR A 224 5.54 -0.72 -23.26
N HIS A 225 6.43 -1.13 -22.36
CA HIS A 225 7.77 -0.58 -22.21
C HIS A 225 8.74 -1.51 -22.93
N ASN A 226 9.56 -0.97 -23.83
CA ASN A 226 10.60 -1.74 -24.50
C ASN A 226 11.44 -2.53 -23.48
N THR A 227 11.54 -3.84 -23.66
CA THR A 227 12.46 -4.71 -22.95
C THR A 227 13.88 -4.47 -23.45
N ASP A 228 14.40 -3.27 -23.20
CA ASP A 228 15.82 -2.99 -23.17
C ASP A 228 16.07 -2.34 -21.82
N PHE A 229 16.61 -3.13 -20.89
CA PHE A 229 17.02 -2.65 -19.56
C PHE A 229 18.29 -1.77 -19.63
N ASN A 230 18.54 -1.12 -20.77
CA ASN A 230 19.60 -0.14 -20.98
C ASN A 230 19.04 0.98 -21.86
N ASP A 231 18.96 2.16 -21.25
CA ASP A 231 18.70 3.45 -21.89
C ASP A 231 17.22 3.75 -22.25
N TYR A 232 16.63 4.71 -21.53
CA TYR A 232 15.79 5.84 -21.99
C TYR A 232 14.77 6.32 -20.93
N ASP A 233 14.87 7.61 -20.59
CA ASP A 233 13.77 8.50 -20.21
C ASP A 233 12.84 8.07 -19.06
N ILE A 234 13.42 7.82 -17.89
CA ILE A 234 12.78 8.27 -16.65
C ILE A 234 13.19 9.73 -16.43
N ASP A 235 12.37 10.68 -16.88
CA ASP A 235 12.46 12.08 -16.46
C ASP A 235 12.00 12.19 -14.99
N GLY A 236 12.78 11.61 -14.10
CA GLY A 236 12.53 11.55 -12.68
C GLY A 236 13.85 11.68 -11.95
N VAL A 237 13.96 12.76 -11.19
CA VAL A 237 15.11 13.04 -10.35
C VAL A 237 15.01 12.22 -9.06
N PHE A 238 15.97 11.35 -8.77
CA PHE A 238 15.96 10.62 -7.51
C PHE A 238 16.40 11.56 -6.40
N ILE A 239 15.61 11.77 -5.35
CA ILE A 239 16.06 12.54 -4.18
C ILE A 239 16.28 11.59 -3.01
N THR A 240 17.54 11.28 -2.74
CA THR A 240 17.96 10.45 -1.62
C THR A 240 18.31 11.32 -0.43
N PHE A 241 17.60 11.10 0.68
CA PHE A 241 17.92 11.72 1.96
C PHE A 241 18.76 10.76 2.79
N ASN A 242 20.07 11.04 2.84
CA ASN A 242 20.98 10.33 3.74
C ASN A 242 21.06 11.11 5.04
N GLY A 243 20.22 10.73 6.00
CA GLY A 243 20.21 11.32 7.34
C GLY A 243 20.54 10.27 8.39
N SER A 244 21.69 10.41 9.05
CA SER A 244 22.00 9.67 10.27
C SER A 244 21.67 10.53 11.48
N LEU A 245 20.82 10.01 12.38
CA LEU A 245 20.60 10.63 13.67
C LEU A 245 21.84 10.40 14.56
N GLU A 246 22.42 11.47 15.10
CA GLU A 246 23.62 11.39 15.95
C GLU A 246 23.34 11.86 17.39
N GLY A 247 24.10 11.33 18.35
CA GLY A 247 24.13 11.82 19.74
C GLY A 247 22.79 11.71 20.48
N SER A 248 22.22 12.85 20.91
CA SER A 248 20.96 12.95 21.68
C SER A 248 19.69 13.04 20.81
N GLN A 249 19.80 12.96 19.49
CA GLN A 249 18.66 13.02 18.58
C GLN A 249 17.77 11.78 18.66
N ILE A 250 16.46 11.95 18.74
CA ILE A 250 15.48 10.84 18.85
C ILE A 250 14.54 10.74 17.66
N TYR A 251 14.27 11.86 16.98
CA TYR A 251 13.36 11.94 15.86
C TYR A 251 13.74 13.11 14.96
N GLU A 252 13.63 12.94 13.65
CA GLU A 252 13.77 14.04 12.71
C GLU A 252 12.67 13.96 11.65
N THR A 253 12.12 15.11 11.29
CA THR A 253 11.19 15.26 10.17
C THR A 253 11.72 16.30 9.20
N VAL A 254 11.95 15.92 7.95
CA VAL A 254 12.27 16.83 6.85
C VAL A 254 11.03 16.98 5.97
N LYS A 255 10.72 18.21 5.56
CA LYS A 255 9.69 18.52 4.57
C LYS A 255 10.38 19.18 3.39
N LEU A 256 10.37 18.55 2.23
CA LEU A 256 10.78 19.14 0.97
C LEU A 256 9.54 19.56 0.20
N THR A 257 9.43 20.84 -0.14
CA THR A 257 8.41 21.33 -1.07
C THR A 257 9.05 21.69 -2.38
N ILE A 258 8.61 21.08 -3.47
CA ILE A 258 9.10 21.35 -4.82
C ILE A 258 7.90 21.44 -5.77
N ASN A 259 7.87 22.48 -6.62
CA ASN A 259 6.72 22.79 -7.49
C ASN A 259 5.36 22.82 -6.76
N GLY A 260 5.35 23.24 -5.49
CA GLY A 260 4.14 23.29 -4.66
C GLY A 260 3.69 21.94 -4.06
N GLN A 261 4.40 20.83 -4.33
CA GLN A 261 4.16 19.55 -3.68
C GLN A 261 5.09 19.36 -2.49
N THR A 262 4.52 19.07 -1.31
CA THR A 262 5.29 18.83 -0.09
C THR A 262 5.46 17.34 0.17
N HIS A 263 6.71 16.91 0.25
CA HIS A 263 7.14 15.57 0.61
C HIS A 263 7.69 15.59 2.03
N VAL A 264 7.08 14.83 2.93
CA VAL A 264 7.51 14.69 4.32
C VAL A 264 8.26 13.38 4.52
N PHE A 265 9.38 13.46 5.22
CA PHE A 265 10.31 12.40 5.58
C PHE A 265 10.45 12.41 7.08
N SER A 266 10.39 11.25 7.73
CA SER A 266 10.56 11.15 9.17
C SER A 266 11.42 9.95 9.51
N THR A 267 12.40 10.13 10.40
CA THR A 267 13.30 9.08 10.88
C THR A 267 13.34 9.05 12.41
N HIS A 268 13.52 7.87 12.99
CA HIS A 268 13.67 7.64 14.41
C HIS A 268 15.02 6.97 14.70
N ARG A 269 15.55 7.13 15.92
CA ARG A 269 16.90 6.64 16.31
C ARG A 269 17.15 5.15 16.02
N ASN A 270 16.10 4.33 15.97
CA ASN A 270 16.20 2.88 15.77
C ASN A 270 15.71 2.41 14.39
N SER A 271 15.46 3.32 13.43
CA SER A 271 15.15 2.99 12.03
C SER A 271 16.39 3.08 11.13
N GLN A 272 16.37 2.44 9.95
CA GLN A 272 17.45 2.52 8.95
C GLN A 272 17.95 3.97 8.76
N SER A 273 19.27 4.13 8.62
CA SER A 273 20.01 5.39 8.59
C SER A 273 19.99 6.13 7.24
N SER A 274 19.18 5.68 6.28
CA SER A 274 19.04 6.32 4.97
C SER A 274 17.62 6.10 4.43
N PHE A 275 17.04 7.15 3.86
CA PHE A 275 15.70 7.12 3.28
C PHE A 275 15.77 7.62 1.84
N THR A 276 15.46 6.73 0.91
CA THR A 276 15.34 7.09 -0.50
C THR A 276 13.88 7.32 -0.83
N LYS A 277 13.54 8.46 -1.42
CA LYS A 277 12.19 8.70 -1.96
C LYS A 277 12.29 9.18 -3.38
N ARG A 278 11.58 8.49 -4.27
CA ARG A 278 11.41 8.92 -5.65
C ARG A 278 10.48 10.12 -5.71
N ILE A 279 10.93 11.18 -6.36
CA ILE A 279 10.11 12.35 -6.68
C ILE A 279 10.27 12.57 -8.18
N GLU A 280 9.18 12.45 -8.92
CA GLU A 280 9.24 12.66 -10.37
C GLU A 280 9.20 14.16 -10.66
N LEU A 281 10.25 14.65 -11.32
CA LEU A 281 10.39 16.04 -11.72
C LEU A 281 10.68 16.07 -13.22
N PRO A 282 9.86 16.78 -14.02
CA PRO A 282 10.12 16.94 -15.44
C PRO A 282 11.45 17.70 -15.67
N ARG A 283 12.00 17.65 -16.89
CA ARG A 283 13.16 18.49 -17.23
C ARG A 283 12.85 19.97 -17.06
N GLY A 284 13.80 20.72 -16.51
CA GLY A 284 13.67 22.16 -16.31
C GLY A 284 14.13 22.66 -14.95
N ASN A 285 13.85 23.93 -14.68
CA ASN A 285 14.17 24.58 -13.41
C ASN A 285 13.04 24.39 -12.40
N HIS A 286 13.36 23.92 -11.21
CA HIS A 286 12.43 23.76 -10.11
C HIS A 286 12.94 24.46 -8.87
N ASN A 287 12.08 25.30 -8.29
CA ASN A 287 12.35 25.89 -6.98
C ASN A 287 11.91 24.92 -5.90
N TYR A 288 12.74 24.81 -4.87
CA TYR A 288 12.41 24.03 -3.68
C TYR A 288 12.55 24.85 -2.42
N SER A 289 11.76 24.49 -1.42
CA SER A 289 11.96 24.87 -0.04
C SER A 289 12.02 23.62 0.82
N VAL A 290 12.79 23.68 1.89
CA VAL A 290 12.98 22.56 2.79
C VAL A 290 12.91 23.04 4.23
N SER A 291 12.25 22.28 5.10
CA SER A 291 12.23 22.53 6.54
C SER A 291 12.47 21.24 7.29
N ALA A 292 13.34 21.26 8.30
CA ALA A 292 13.59 20.14 9.18
C ALA A 292 13.11 20.47 10.61
N SER A 293 12.61 19.45 11.32
CA SER A 293 12.26 19.50 12.73
C SER A 293 12.89 18.29 13.41
N THR A 294 13.82 18.53 14.33
CA THR A 294 14.60 17.48 14.99
C THR A 294 14.35 17.54 16.49
N MET A 295 13.99 16.41 17.07
CA MET A 295 13.75 16.25 18.50
C MET A 295 14.95 15.60 19.17
N PHE A 296 15.37 16.17 20.30
CA PHE A 296 16.52 15.77 21.10
C PHE A 296 16.06 15.36 22.51
N MET A 297 16.82 14.45 23.13
CA MET A 297 16.75 14.18 24.57
C MET A 297 17.93 14.85 25.27
N GLU A 298 17.70 15.97 25.93
CA GLU A 298 18.73 16.67 26.71
C GLU A 298 18.29 16.69 28.18
N ASN A 299 19.15 16.19 29.08
CA ASN A 299 18.89 16.12 30.54
C ASN A 299 17.54 15.47 30.93
N GLY A 300 17.09 14.47 30.19
CA GLY A 300 15.82 13.77 30.45
C GLY A 300 14.57 14.48 29.92
N GLN A 301 14.72 15.61 29.23
CA GLN A 301 13.61 16.34 28.60
C GLN A 301 13.69 16.29 27.07
N GLN A 302 12.51 16.31 26.42
CA GLN A 302 12.39 16.40 24.97
C GLN A 302 12.49 17.86 24.52
N ILE A 303 13.41 18.14 23.60
CA ILE A 303 13.61 19.48 23.02
C ILE A 303 13.43 19.39 21.51
N LEU A 304 12.57 20.24 20.94
CA LEU A 304 12.35 20.32 19.49
C LEU A 304 13.13 21.50 18.91
N LYS A 305 13.92 21.27 17.86
CA LYS A 305 14.64 22.31 17.10
C LYS A 305 14.18 22.29 15.65
N HIS A 306 14.23 23.44 14.99
CA HIS A 306 13.80 23.62 13.60
C HIS A 306 14.93 24.16 12.72
N GLY A 307 14.88 23.87 11.42
CA GLY A 307 15.74 24.47 10.40
C GLY A 307 15.02 24.60 9.07
N SER A 308 15.45 25.52 8.21
CA SER A 308 14.85 25.69 6.89
C SER A 308 15.85 26.22 5.87
N GLY A 309 15.62 25.89 4.60
CA GLY A 309 16.38 26.40 3.45
C GLY A 309 15.52 26.48 2.20
N ASN A 310 16.05 27.10 1.14
CA ASN A 310 15.43 27.12 -0.17
C ASN A 310 16.52 27.15 -1.25
N GLY A 311 16.14 26.84 -2.49
CA GLY A 311 17.04 26.83 -3.62
C GLY A 311 16.33 26.52 -4.93
N SER A 312 17.11 26.30 -5.97
CA SER A 312 16.63 25.90 -7.29
C SER A 312 17.48 24.77 -7.84
N ILE A 313 16.84 23.81 -8.49
CA ILE A 313 17.49 22.70 -9.19
C ILE A 313 17.18 22.78 -10.68
N ASN A 314 18.19 22.62 -11.52
CA ASN A 314 18.05 22.51 -12.97
C ASN A 314 18.23 21.03 -13.37
N VAL A 315 17.17 20.44 -13.93
CA VAL A 315 17.13 19.05 -14.38
C VAL A 315 17.38 19.02 -15.89
N ASN A 316 18.63 18.78 -16.31
CA ASN A 316 19.04 18.84 -17.72
C ASN A 316 19.61 17.52 -18.30
N SER A 317 20.04 16.56 -17.47
CA SER A 317 20.52 15.23 -17.86
C SER A 317 20.75 14.35 -16.63
N SER A 318 20.96 13.04 -16.82
CA SER A 318 21.29 12.06 -15.77
C SER A 318 22.67 12.36 -15.15
N ARG A 319 22.68 13.18 -14.10
CA ARG A 319 23.83 13.38 -13.23
C ARG A 319 23.36 13.47 -11.80
N SER A 320 24.17 12.90 -10.91
CA SER A 320 23.95 13.06 -9.49
C SER A 320 24.31 14.48 -9.04
N LEU A 321 23.36 15.20 -8.44
CA LEU A 321 23.58 16.51 -7.82
C LEU A 321 23.65 16.34 -6.29
N GLU A 322 24.72 16.81 -5.66
CA GLU A 322 24.81 16.80 -4.20
C GLU A 322 24.37 18.16 -3.65
N LEU A 323 23.31 18.16 -2.84
CA LEU A 323 22.91 19.34 -2.07
C LEU A 323 23.34 19.17 -0.62
N TYR A 324 23.98 20.21 -0.11
CA TYR A 324 24.37 20.30 1.30
C TYR A 324 23.44 21.31 1.97
N MET A 325 22.70 20.88 2.99
CA MET A 325 21.88 21.78 3.80
C MET A 325 22.51 21.97 5.15
N THR A 326 22.54 23.18 5.70
CA THR A 326 23.02 23.39 7.07
C THR A 326 21.86 23.80 7.97
N ASN A 327 21.62 23.11 9.09
CA ASN A 327 20.60 23.53 10.05
C ASN A 327 21.04 24.77 10.84
N LEU A 328 20.12 25.34 11.64
CA LEU A 328 20.38 26.53 12.47
C LEU A 328 21.51 26.34 13.51
N ASN A 329 21.99 25.11 13.74
CA ASN A 329 23.10 24.79 14.62
C ASN A 329 24.41 24.48 13.86
N GLY A 330 24.46 24.67 12.54
CA GLY A 330 25.66 24.42 11.74
C GLY A 330 25.86 22.97 11.28
N GLN A 331 24.92 22.05 11.53
CA GLN A 331 25.04 20.66 11.06
C GLN A 331 24.64 20.54 9.60
N THR A 332 25.47 19.89 8.81
CA THR A 332 25.29 19.77 7.35
C THR A 332 24.70 18.41 6.98
N PHE A 333 23.62 18.42 6.20
CA PHE A 333 22.91 17.25 5.67
C PHE A 333 23.24 17.10 4.21
N GLN A 334 23.53 15.87 3.78
CA GLN A 334 23.77 15.56 2.38
C GLN A 334 22.49 14.99 1.77
N ILE A 335 22.00 15.67 0.74
CA ILE A 335 20.94 15.17 -0.13
C ILE A 335 21.63 14.79 -1.43
N VAL A 336 21.64 13.50 -1.72
CA VAL A 336 22.17 13.00 -2.99
C VAL A 336 20.99 12.90 -3.93
N ILE A 337 21.01 13.74 -4.94
CA ILE A 337 20.06 13.68 -6.03
C ILE A 337 20.70 12.82 -7.11
N GLN A 338 20.09 11.73 -7.57
CA GLN A 338 20.63 10.87 -8.65
C GLN A 338 19.82 10.99 -9.93
#